data_AF-A0A2N6QRG4-F1
#
_entry.id   AF-A0A2N6QRG4-F1
#
_cell.length_a   1.000
_cell.length_b   1.000
_cell.length_c   1.000
_cell.angle_alpha   90.00
_cell.angle_beta   90.00
_cell.angle_gamma   90.00
#
_symmetry.space_group_name_H-M   'P 1'
#
loop_
_entity.id
_entity.type
_entity.pdbx_description
1 polymer ?
#
loop_
_entity_poly.entity_id
_entity_poly.type
_entity_poly.pdbx_seq_one_letter_code
_entity_poly.pdbx_strand_id
1 'polypeptide(L)'
;MKKIDLHIHTIKSVSDADFNFNLNRLQEYVNQMNLDCIAITNHNLFDVTQFKEITTLLNNIVVFPGIEINLCGGHLLLISDTSNLEEFSKRADYVKNKIISATDNLSHEEFVNIYPDYEKYLLIPHYDKAPSLPFETIKLFGDNIFTGEVSSPKKFIYAIKKNEIVPVLFSDCRLEISTTFSSKQTFLDIGDITLRALKAALHDKHKVSLTEEGGHDLISINNGEVKISTGLNVILGKRSSGKTYTLNLLESIYGKDNITYIKQFQLLNLKENEQKRLFDEMMTFQKSSLFEEYISEFKSVLDDILKNSTIREDETLLENYISSLLKYAQEEDLKDVYSNCALYNESLYSIVDNNELRRLIENVSNILENETFKDIINLHISREGLKALYIKLIHLEIDNISKNKRKSITNEVTSIIQNQLRFNSSAGRISNIDFYKIAISQMKRKHYCPRKSFNISKSNKLIVTHQN
;
A
#
# COMPACT_ATOMS: atom_id res chain seq x y z
N MET A 1 21.81 -6.26 30.17
CA MET A 1 22.00 -7.29 29.13
C MET A 1 23.36 -7.14 28.49
N LYS A 2 23.98 -8.24 28.06
CA LYS A 2 25.23 -8.31 27.30
C LYS A 2 24.95 -8.84 25.90
N LYS A 3 25.38 -8.12 24.87
CA LYS A 3 25.16 -8.48 23.47
C LYS A 3 26.30 -9.32 22.95
N ILE A 4 26.00 -10.51 22.42
CA ILE A 4 27.00 -11.49 22.04
C ILE A 4 26.80 -12.01 20.61
N ASP A 5 27.92 -12.35 19.96
CA ASP A 5 27.95 -13.05 18.69
C ASP A 5 29.07 -14.10 18.66
N LEU A 6 28.70 -15.37 18.84
CA LEU A 6 29.67 -16.45 19.03
C LEU A 6 29.91 -17.28 17.76
N HIS A 7 29.50 -16.77 16.60
CA HIS A 7 29.69 -17.46 15.33
C HIS A 7 30.27 -16.50 14.27
N ILE A 8 31.59 -16.41 14.20
CA ILE A 8 32.32 -15.54 13.28
C ILE A 8 33.48 -16.29 12.63
N HIS A 9 33.61 -16.11 11.30
CA HIS A 9 34.66 -16.69 10.47
C HIS A 9 35.65 -15.62 10.01
N THR A 10 36.93 -15.90 10.21
CA THR A 10 38.08 -15.03 9.92
C THR A 10 39.13 -15.70 9.04
N ILE A 11 39.04 -17.01 8.81
CA ILE A 11 39.96 -17.77 7.97
C ILE A 11 39.14 -18.69 7.05
N LYS A 12 39.44 -18.62 5.76
CA LYS A 12 38.90 -19.55 4.78
C LYS A 12 39.41 -20.97 5.05
N SER A 13 38.47 -21.90 5.25
CA SER A 13 38.73 -23.33 5.31
C SER A 13 38.34 -24.04 4.00
N VAL A 14 38.49 -25.37 3.96
CA VAL A 14 37.96 -26.21 2.87
C VAL A 14 36.42 -26.30 2.86
N SER A 15 35.77 -25.92 3.97
CA SER A 15 34.30 -25.90 4.11
C SER A 15 33.68 -24.55 3.76
N ASP A 16 34.50 -23.52 3.53
CA ASP A 16 34.03 -22.16 3.22
C ASP A 16 34.04 -21.84 1.73
N ALA A 17 33.13 -20.95 1.34
CA ALA A 17 33.28 -20.16 0.12
C ALA A 17 34.50 -19.23 0.24
N ASP A 18 35.02 -18.76 -0.90
CA ASP A 18 36.14 -17.83 -0.90
C ASP A 18 35.74 -16.48 -0.30
N PHE A 19 36.51 -15.97 0.67
CA PHE A 19 36.34 -14.64 1.26
C PHE A 19 37.68 -14.07 1.73
N ASN A 20 37.81 -12.74 1.72
CA ASN A 20 39.00 -12.04 2.19
C ASN A 20 38.75 -11.29 3.51
N PHE A 21 39.15 -11.90 4.62
CA PHE A 21 38.97 -11.34 5.96
C PHE A 21 39.64 -9.97 6.11
N ASN A 22 38.90 -9.02 6.69
CA ASN A 22 39.39 -7.69 7.00
C ASN A 22 39.27 -7.40 8.51
N LEU A 23 40.43 -7.26 9.17
CA LEU A 23 40.51 -7.03 10.61
C LEU A 23 39.87 -5.70 11.05
N ASN A 24 40.06 -4.62 10.29
CA ASN A 24 39.42 -3.33 10.61
C ASN A 24 37.90 -3.41 10.50
N ARG A 25 37.39 -4.18 9.53
CA ARG A 25 35.95 -4.41 9.38
C ARG A 25 35.37 -5.18 10.56
N LEU A 26 36.12 -6.12 11.15
CA LEU A 26 35.73 -6.78 12.41
C LEU A 26 35.61 -5.78 13.56
N GLN A 27 36.56 -4.86 13.69
CA GLN A 27 36.49 -3.80 14.69
C GLN A 27 35.30 -2.87 14.47
N GLU A 28 35.03 -2.49 13.22
CA GLU A 28 33.84 -1.71 12.86
C GLU A 28 32.54 -2.46 13.19
N TYR A 29 32.48 -3.76 12.92
CA TYR A 29 31.33 -4.61 13.24
C TYR A 29 31.05 -4.61 14.75
N VAL A 30 32.07 -4.90 15.56
CA VAL A 30 31.97 -4.91 17.03
C VAL A 30 31.47 -3.57 17.57
N ASN A 31 32.05 -2.47 17.08
CA ASN A 31 31.72 -1.12 17.54
C ASN A 31 30.33 -0.67 17.08
N GLN A 32 29.99 -0.83 15.80
CA GLN A 32 28.69 -0.38 15.27
C GLN A 32 27.53 -1.22 15.80
N MET A 33 27.76 -2.50 16.04
CA MET A 33 26.72 -3.38 16.58
C MET A 33 26.68 -3.38 18.12
N ASN A 34 27.56 -2.64 18.79
CA ASN A 34 27.70 -2.58 20.25
C ASN A 34 27.79 -3.99 20.87
N LEU A 35 28.69 -4.83 20.35
CA LEU A 35 28.92 -6.17 20.89
C LEU A 35 29.74 -6.06 22.17
N ASP A 36 29.32 -6.78 23.21
CA ASP A 36 30.10 -6.92 24.44
C ASP A 36 31.07 -8.12 24.37
N CYS A 37 30.78 -9.10 23.50
CA CYS A 37 31.57 -10.31 23.38
C CYS A 37 31.38 -11.03 22.04
N ILE A 38 32.46 -11.61 21.54
CA ILE A 38 32.47 -12.46 20.35
C ILE A 38 33.23 -13.77 20.56
N ALA A 39 33.04 -14.74 19.66
CA ALA A 39 33.94 -15.88 19.51
C ALA A 39 34.41 -16.01 18.07
N ILE A 40 35.67 -16.41 17.87
CA ILE A 40 36.20 -16.76 16.55
C ILE A 40 36.03 -18.26 16.38
N THR A 41 35.21 -18.68 15.42
CA THR A 41 34.78 -20.08 15.25
C THR A 41 34.95 -20.53 13.81
N ASN A 42 36.18 -20.43 13.30
CA ASN A 42 36.50 -20.90 11.95
C ASN A 42 36.14 -22.38 11.77
N HIS A 43 35.74 -22.75 10.56
CA HIS A 43 35.49 -24.15 10.21
C HIS A 43 36.75 -25.01 10.37
N ASN A 44 36.66 -25.99 11.27
CA ASN A 44 37.60 -27.11 11.49
C ASN A 44 39.04 -26.71 11.82
N LEU A 45 39.30 -25.44 12.11
CA LEU A 45 40.63 -24.95 12.45
C LEU A 45 40.56 -23.80 13.44
N PHE A 46 41.67 -23.56 14.12
CA PHE A 46 41.85 -22.41 15.00
C PHE A 46 43.27 -21.85 14.79
N ASP A 47 43.38 -20.56 14.51
CA ASP A 47 44.68 -19.88 14.38
C ASP A 47 44.95 -19.05 15.63
N VAL A 48 45.83 -19.57 16.49
CA VAL A 48 46.21 -18.92 17.75
C VAL A 48 46.90 -17.57 17.54
N THR A 49 47.60 -17.38 16.42
CA THR A 49 48.32 -16.13 16.13
C THR A 49 47.34 -15.05 15.74
N GLN A 50 46.45 -15.34 14.79
CA GLN A 50 45.39 -14.41 14.39
C GLN A 50 44.45 -14.11 15.56
N PHE A 51 44.12 -15.12 16.38
CA PHE A 51 43.30 -14.92 17.58
C PHE A 51 43.93 -13.93 18.57
N LYS A 52 45.25 -14.05 18.83
CA LYS A 52 45.98 -13.12 19.70
C LYS A 52 45.99 -11.70 19.12
N GLU A 53 46.12 -11.55 17.81
CA GLU A 53 46.03 -10.26 17.11
C GLU A 53 44.63 -9.62 17.27
N ILE A 54 43.57 -10.38 16.99
CA ILE A 54 42.17 -9.94 17.15
C ILE A 54 41.90 -9.51 18.60
N THR A 55 42.32 -10.32 19.57
CA THR A 55 42.11 -10.03 20.99
C THR A 55 42.86 -8.77 21.44
N THR A 56 44.05 -8.52 20.87
CA THR A 56 44.82 -7.31 21.16
C THR A 56 44.14 -6.05 20.59
N LEU A 57 43.58 -6.15 19.37
CA LEU A 57 42.84 -5.05 18.75
C LEU A 57 41.50 -4.76 19.44
N LEU A 58 40.78 -5.82 19.84
CA LEU A 58 39.47 -5.75 20.47
C LEU A 58 39.56 -5.82 22.00
N ASN A 59 40.52 -5.10 22.58
CA ASN A 59 40.80 -5.11 24.02
C ASN A 59 39.66 -4.54 24.90
N ASN A 60 38.64 -3.96 24.29
CA ASN A 60 37.47 -3.39 24.93
C ASN A 60 36.32 -4.39 25.14
N ILE A 61 36.41 -5.60 24.54
CA ILE A 61 35.41 -6.65 24.64
C ILE A 61 36.05 -8.00 24.96
N VAL A 62 35.24 -8.99 25.34
CA VAL A 62 35.74 -10.36 25.52
C VAL A 62 35.70 -11.13 24.21
N VAL A 63 36.84 -11.66 23.79
CA VAL A 63 36.98 -12.52 22.61
C VAL A 63 37.25 -13.95 23.09
N PHE A 64 36.34 -14.89 22.81
CA PHE A 64 36.52 -16.30 23.16
C PHE A 64 37.18 -17.08 22.02
N PRO A 65 38.13 -17.97 22.33
CA PRO A 65 38.63 -18.95 21.38
C PRO A 65 37.55 -20.00 21.09
N GLY A 66 37.34 -20.30 19.81
CA GLY A 66 36.37 -21.29 19.39
C GLY A 66 36.72 -21.96 18.07
N ILE A 67 35.91 -22.94 17.68
CA ILE A 67 36.03 -23.68 16.42
C ILE A 67 34.63 -24.16 16.03
N GLU A 68 34.30 -24.10 14.74
CA GLU A 68 33.10 -24.76 14.20
C GLU A 68 33.50 -26.10 13.59
N ILE A 69 33.05 -27.21 14.17
CA ILE A 69 33.46 -28.55 13.80
C ILE A 69 32.38 -29.21 12.95
N ASN A 70 32.76 -29.78 11.80
CA ASN A 70 31.91 -30.68 11.05
C ASN A 70 31.77 -32.00 11.83
N LEU A 71 30.60 -32.23 12.42
CA LEU A 71 30.32 -33.36 13.31
C LEU A 71 29.04 -34.11 12.89
N CYS A 72 29.12 -35.43 12.77
CA CYS A 72 28.04 -36.33 12.32
C CYS A 72 27.14 -35.79 11.19
N GLY A 73 27.70 -35.09 10.20
CA GLY A 73 26.95 -34.53 9.07
C GLY A 73 26.33 -33.14 9.29
N GLY A 74 26.47 -32.56 10.49
CA GLY A 74 26.11 -31.18 10.82
C GLY A 74 27.28 -30.39 11.38
N HIS A 75 27.03 -29.22 11.94
CA HIS A 75 28.06 -28.40 12.58
C HIS A 75 27.83 -28.19 14.07
N LEU A 76 28.94 -28.06 14.81
CA LEU A 76 28.98 -27.81 16.24
C LEU A 76 29.99 -26.70 16.54
N LEU A 77 29.53 -25.60 17.14
CA LEU A 77 30.43 -24.60 17.72
C LEU A 77 30.94 -25.13 19.07
N LEU A 78 32.26 -25.13 19.22
CA LEU A 78 32.96 -25.48 20.45
C LEU A 78 33.72 -24.24 20.93
N ILE A 79 33.32 -23.69 22.09
CA ILE A 79 33.88 -22.44 22.61
C ILE A 79 34.62 -22.72 23.93
N SER A 80 35.87 -22.28 23.99
CA SER A 80 36.76 -22.42 25.14
C SER A 80 36.90 -21.10 25.90
N ASP A 81 37.40 -21.17 27.13
CA ASP A 81 37.99 -20.02 27.78
C ASP A 81 39.44 -19.81 27.31
N THR A 82 40.05 -18.70 27.73
CA THR A 82 41.42 -18.33 27.37
C THR A 82 42.48 -19.00 28.26
N SER A 83 42.10 -19.77 29.28
CA SER A 83 43.03 -20.30 30.29
C SER A 83 43.98 -21.36 29.73
N ASN A 84 43.52 -22.15 28.75
CA ASN A 84 44.28 -23.25 28.13
C ASN A 84 44.36 -23.12 26.60
N LEU A 85 44.63 -21.90 26.12
CA LEU A 85 44.63 -21.58 24.69
C LEU A 85 45.56 -22.47 23.84
N GLU A 86 46.75 -22.79 24.34
CA GLU A 86 47.73 -23.62 23.62
C GLU A 86 47.26 -25.08 23.48
N GLU A 87 46.60 -25.62 24.51
CA GLU A 87 46.02 -26.97 24.45
C GLU A 87 44.81 -27.00 23.52
N PHE A 88 43.97 -25.96 23.55
CA PHE A 88 42.87 -25.81 22.61
C PHE A 88 43.36 -25.77 21.15
N SER A 89 44.43 -25.02 20.87
CA SER A 89 45.04 -24.95 19.54
C SER A 89 45.55 -26.31 19.06
N LYS A 90 46.24 -27.07 19.92
CA LYS A 90 46.72 -28.43 19.57
C LYS A 90 45.56 -29.36 19.23
N ARG A 91 44.46 -29.28 19.98
CA ARG A 91 43.24 -30.08 19.72
C ARG A 91 42.57 -29.68 18.41
N ALA A 92 42.50 -28.38 18.12
CA ALA A 92 42.02 -27.88 16.84
C ALA A 92 42.89 -28.35 15.66
N ASP A 93 44.22 -28.47 15.84
CA ASP A 93 45.10 -29.03 14.81
C ASP A 93 44.78 -30.52 14.52
N TYR A 94 44.39 -31.31 15.52
CA TYR A 94 43.91 -32.68 15.27
C TYR A 94 42.63 -32.70 14.44
N VAL A 95 41.69 -31.78 14.68
CA VAL A 95 40.47 -31.62 13.86
C VAL A 95 40.84 -31.25 12.42
N LYS A 96 41.69 -30.23 12.24
CA LYS A 96 42.15 -29.76 10.93
C LYS A 96 42.84 -30.87 10.12
N ASN A 97 43.63 -31.71 10.77
CA ASN A 97 44.32 -32.83 10.11
C ASN A 97 43.37 -33.99 9.74
N LYS A 98 42.22 -34.10 10.42
CA LYS A 98 41.19 -35.11 10.14
C LYS A 98 40.23 -34.67 9.02
N ILE A 99 39.91 -33.37 8.95
CA ILE A 99 38.97 -32.81 7.97
C ILE A 99 39.76 -32.06 6.89
N ILE A 100 40.07 -32.78 5.80
CA ILE A 100 40.90 -32.27 4.70
C ILE A 100 40.02 -31.89 3.49
N SER A 101 38.84 -32.47 3.38
CA SER A 101 37.84 -32.17 2.36
C SER A 101 36.55 -31.60 2.95
N ALA A 102 35.77 -30.89 2.13
CA ALA A 102 34.46 -30.34 2.54
C ALA A 102 33.44 -31.41 2.95
N THR A 103 33.63 -32.66 2.52
CA THR A 103 32.75 -33.79 2.86
C THR A 103 33.22 -34.57 4.08
N ASP A 104 34.43 -34.31 4.57
CA ASP A 104 34.96 -34.96 5.76
C ASP A 104 34.23 -34.46 6.99
N ASN A 105 34.02 -35.36 7.94
CA ASN A 105 33.23 -35.09 9.11
C ASN A 105 33.68 -36.01 10.26
N LEU A 106 33.72 -35.49 11.48
CA LEU A 106 34.06 -36.29 12.66
C LEU A 106 32.86 -37.11 13.13
N SER A 107 33.12 -38.34 13.57
CA SER A 107 32.18 -39.09 14.38
C SER A 107 32.15 -38.57 15.83
N HIS A 108 31.08 -38.89 16.57
CA HIS A 108 30.98 -38.57 17.99
C HIS A 108 32.16 -39.15 18.81
N GLU A 109 32.56 -40.39 18.54
CA GLU A 109 33.66 -41.05 19.24
C GLU A 109 34.99 -40.35 18.98
N GLU A 110 35.27 -39.94 17.74
CA GLU A 110 36.47 -39.17 17.42
C GLU A 110 36.47 -37.80 18.09
N PHE A 111 35.33 -37.12 18.13
CA PHE A 111 35.19 -35.86 18.85
C PHE A 111 35.53 -36.03 20.34
N VAL A 112 34.96 -37.04 21.00
CA VAL A 112 35.24 -37.32 22.42
C VAL A 112 36.71 -37.69 22.64
N ASN A 113 37.34 -38.39 21.70
CA ASN A 113 38.77 -38.70 21.80
C ASN A 113 39.66 -37.44 21.68
N ILE A 114 39.28 -36.47 20.85
CA ILE A 114 40.02 -35.21 20.70
C ILE A 114 39.75 -34.27 21.90
N TYR A 115 38.49 -34.22 22.37
CA TYR A 115 38.02 -33.38 23.47
C TYR A 115 37.41 -34.25 24.59
N PRO A 116 38.22 -35.02 25.34
CA PRO A 116 37.70 -35.93 26.37
C PRO A 116 37.03 -35.19 27.54
N ASP A 117 37.37 -33.93 27.75
CA ASP A 117 36.77 -33.00 28.70
C ASP A 117 35.88 -31.95 28.02
N TYR A 118 35.13 -32.36 26.99
CA TYR A 118 34.21 -31.49 26.24
C TYR A 118 33.22 -30.72 27.15
N GLU A 119 32.88 -31.26 28.33
CA GLU A 119 32.02 -30.63 29.35
C GLU A 119 32.54 -29.26 29.83
N LYS A 120 33.85 -29.01 29.72
CA LYS A 120 34.47 -27.72 30.08
C LYS A 120 34.17 -26.63 29.05
N TYR A 121 33.88 -27.00 27.81
CA TYR A 121 33.61 -26.10 26.70
C TYR A 121 32.12 -25.80 26.58
N LEU A 122 31.76 -24.70 25.92
CA LEU A 122 30.39 -24.41 25.54
C LEU A 122 30.12 -25.03 24.16
N LEU A 123 29.15 -25.94 24.11
CA LEU A 123 28.73 -26.67 22.92
C LEU A 123 27.45 -26.03 22.37
N ILE A 124 27.51 -25.54 21.13
CA ILE A 124 26.34 -24.95 20.45
C ILE A 124 26.18 -25.61 19.09
N PRO A 125 25.32 -26.64 18.95
CA PRO A 125 25.05 -27.24 17.66
C PRO A 125 24.23 -26.29 16.77
N HIS A 126 24.38 -26.45 15.46
CA HIS A 126 23.36 -26.03 14.52
C HIS A 126 22.09 -26.86 14.74
N TYR A 127 21.13 -26.33 15.50
CA TYR A 127 19.91 -27.04 15.88
C TYR A 127 18.85 -26.92 14.78
N ASP A 128 18.39 -25.71 14.48
CA ASP A 128 17.44 -25.43 13.39
C ASP A 128 18.08 -24.48 12.36
N LYS A 129 19.27 -24.87 11.92
CA LYS A 129 20.13 -24.17 10.95
C LYS A 129 20.87 -25.23 10.12
N ALA A 130 20.97 -25.03 8.81
CA ALA A 130 21.68 -25.96 7.94
C ALA A 130 23.19 -25.62 7.88
N PRO A 131 24.09 -26.63 7.86
CA PRO A 131 23.81 -28.06 8.04
C PRO A 131 23.56 -28.38 9.53
N SER A 132 22.43 -29.02 9.79
CA SER A 132 21.94 -29.26 11.17
C SER A 132 22.60 -30.50 11.76
N LEU A 133 23.01 -30.41 13.03
CA LEU A 133 23.49 -31.57 13.76
C LEU A 133 22.31 -32.51 14.05
N PRO A 134 22.37 -33.80 13.64
CA PRO A 134 21.27 -34.72 13.86
C PRO A 134 20.86 -34.80 15.34
N PHE A 135 19.56 -34.86 15.59
CA PHE A 135 19.01 -34.90 16.96
C PHE A 135 19.52 -36.10 17.77
N GLU A 136 19.73 -37.25 17.11
CA GLU A 136 20.31 -38.42 17.78
C GLU A 136 21.75 -38.16 18.25
N THR A 137 22.54 -37.40 17.50
CA THR A 137 23.88 -36.98 17.92
C THR A 137 23.81 -35.99 19.08
N ILE A 138 22.87 -35.04 19.05
CA ILE A 138 22.66 -34.09 20.15
C ILE A 138 22.36 -34.84 21.46
N LYS A 139 21.53 -35.88 21.43
CA LYS A 139 21.23 -36.71 22.61
C LYS A 139 22.45 -37.40 23.19
N LEU A 140 23.45 -37.76 22.38
CA LEU A 140 24.67 -38.41 22.89
C LEU A 140 25.45 -37.52 23.86
N PHE A 141 25.36 -36.20 23.69
CA PHE A 141 25.99 -35.23 24.59
C PHE A 141 25.21 -34.98 25.88
N GLY A 142 23.96 -35.47 25.97
CA GLY A 142 23.10 -35.34 27.15
C GLY A 142 22.97 -33.88 27.62
N ASP A 143 23.13 -33.67 28.92
CA ASP A 143 22.97 -32.35 29.57
C ASP A 143 24.08 -31.34 29.22
N ASN A 144 25.10 -31.74 28.45
CA ASN A 144 26.16 -30.84 28.01
C ASN A 144 25.73 -29.93 26.85
N ILE A 145 24.65 -30.27 26.13
CA ILE A 145 24.02 -29.42 25.13
C ILE A 145 22.69 -28.93 25.67
N PHE A 146 22.68 -27.69 26.16
CA PHE A 146 21.47 -27.00 26.65
C PHE A 146 21.07 -25.80 25.77
N THR A 147 21.91 -25.44 24.79
CA THR A 147 21.70 -24.31 23.88
C THR A 147 21.92 -24.73 22.43
N GLY A 148 21.24 -24.09 21.47
CA GLY A 148 21.36 -24.44 20.05
C GLY A 148 21.18 -23.25 19.12
N GLU A 149 21.97 -23.18 18.06
CA GLU A 149 21.89 -22.09 17.09
C GLU A 149 20.73 -22.30 16.11
N VAL A 150 19.98 -21.23 15.85
CA VAL A 150 18.87 -21.19 14.90
C VAL A 150 19.11 -20.19 13.77
N SER A 151 18.53 -20.42 12.60
CA SER A 151 18.82 -19.58 11.41
C SER A 151 18.09 -18.23 11.35
N SER A 152 17.06 -18.02 12.18
CA SER A 152 16.23 -16.80 12.11
C SER A 152 15.56 -16.45 13.43
N PRO A 153 15.17 -15.16 13.62
CA PRO A 153 14.36 -14.73 14.76
C PRO A 153 13.06 -15.52 14.89
N LYS A 154 12.42 -15.85 13.78
CA LYS A 154 11.20 -16.66 13.77
C LYS A 154 11.44 -18.01 14.46
N LYS A 155 12.49 -18.73 14.07
CA LYS A 155 12.86 -20.03 14.66
C LYS A 155 13.27 -19.90 16.13
N PHE A 156 13.95 -18.82 16.48
CA PHE A 156 14.27 -18.50 17.88
C PHE A 156 13.02 -18.43 18.75
N ILE A 157 11.99 -17.71 18.30
CA ILE A 157 10.72 -17.58 19.03
C ILE A 157 9.99 -18.93 19.13
N TYR A 158 10.03 -19.77 18.10
CA TYR A 158 9.45 -21.11 18.19
C TYR A 158 10.21 -22.02 19.17
N ALA A 159 11.54 -22.01 19.13
CA ALA A 159 12.38 -22.84 20.00
C ALA A 159 12.21 -22.46 21.48
N ILE A 160 12.19 -21.16 21.82
CA ILE A 160 11.91 -20.70 23.19
C ILE A 160 10.56 -21.19 23.71
N LYS A 161 9.53 -21.28 22.84
CA LYS A 161 8.20 -21.75 23.25
C LYS A 161 8.14 -23.26 23.49
N LYS A 162 8.97 -24.05 22.79
CA LYS A 162 8.99 -25.51 22.91
C LYS A 162 9.70 -26.01 24.19
N ASN A 163 10.54 -25.18 24.81
CA ASN A 163 11.33 -25.54 26.01
C ASN A 163 12.22 -26.78 25.86
N GLU A 164 12.62 -27.13 24.64
CA GLU A 164 13.52 -28.27 24.40
C GLU A 164 14.99 -27.88 24.55
N ILE A 165 15.36 -26.70 24.05
CA ILE A 165 16.72 -26.16 24.09
C ILE A 165 16.64 -24.63 24.11
N VAL A 166 17.61 -23.96 24.73
CA VAL A 166 17.67 -22.50 24.71
C VAL A 166 18.25 -22.06 23.36
N PRO A 167 17.49 -21.35 22.50
CA PRO A 167 18.00 -20.98 21.20
C PRO A 167 18.94 -19.78 21.29
N VAL A 168 19.89 -19.73 20.38
CA VAL A 168 20.76 -18.58 20.13
C VAL A 168 20.75 -18.23 18.65
N LEU A 169 20.91 -16.95 18.35
CA LEU A 169 20.96 -16.41 17.00
C LEU A 169 22.28 -15.63 16.83
N PHE A 170 23.13 -16.10 15.92
CA PHE A 170 24.44 -15.53 15.63
C PHE A 170 24.58 -15.16 14.15
N SER A 171 25.60 -14.37 13.84
CA SER A 171 25.72 -13.77 12.52
C SER A 171 26.19 -14.74 11.45
N ASP A 172 27.04 -15.71 11.82
CA ASP A 172 27.72 -16.60 10.89
C ASP A 172 28.43 -15.80 9.79
N CYS A 173 29.05 -14.69 10.19
CA CYS A 173 29.57 -13.70 9.25
C CYS A 173 31.01 -13.97 8.82
N ARG A 174 31.30 -13.58 7.57
CA ARG A 174 32.62 -13.53 6.95
C ARG A 174 32.87 -12.05 6.59
N LEU A 175 33.70 -11.37 7.37
CA LEU A 175 33.83 -9.91 7.31
C LEU A 175 34.87 -9.47 6.28
N GLU A 176 34.39 -9.15 5.10
CA GLU A 176 35.13 -8.52 4.00
C GLU A 176 34.83 -7.02 3.95
N ILE A 177 35.60 -6.27 3.17
CA ILE A 177 35.48 -4.80 3.06
C ILE A 177 34.03 -4.38 2.69
N SER A 178 33.36 -5.14 1.83
CA SER A 178 32.00 -4.86 1.35
C SER A 178 30.88 -5.46 2.21
N THR A 179 31.20 -6.24 3.25
CA THR A 179 30.20 -6.97 4.02
C THR A 179 29.27 -6.02 4.76
N THR A 180 27.95 -6.19 4.59
CA THR A 180 26.92 -5.48 5.36
C THR A 180 26.70 -6.19 6.69
N PHE A 181 26.58 -5.43 7.79
CA PHE A 181 26.45 -6.01 9.12
C PHE A 181 25.08 -6.64 9.34
N SER A 182 25.11 -7.84 9.91
CA SER A 182 23.91 -8.57 10.32
C SER A 182 23.45 -8.08 11.69
N SER A 183 22.15 -8.12 11.95
CA SER A 183 21.55 -7.89 13.28
C SER A 183 21.27 -9.19 14.05
N LYS A 184 21.79 -10.31 13.55
CA LYS A 184 21.70 -11.62 14.21
C LYS A 184 22.68 -11.68 15.38
N GLN A 185 22.20 -11.30 16.55
CA GLN A 185 22.92 -11.40 17.81
C GLN A 185 21.97 -11.88 18.91
N THR A 186 22.57 -12.37 19.98
CA THR A 186 21.84 -12.78 21.18
C THR A 186 22.20 -11.88 22.34
N PHE A 187 21.22 -11.50 23.15
CA PHE A 187 21.42 -10.76 24.39
C PHE A 187 21.30 -11.71 25.58
N LEU A 188 22.23 -11.59 26.53
CA LEU A 188 22.27 -12.39 27.76
C LEU A 188 22.12 -11.51 29.01
N ASP A 189 21.33 -11.97 29.97
CA ASP A 189 21.23 -11.34 31.29
C ASP A 189 22.32 -11.84 32.25
N ILE A 190 23.52 -11.25 32.11
CA ILE A 190 24.70 -11.56 32.91
C ILE A 190 25.41 -10.28 33.34
N GLY A 191 26.02 -10.31 34.53
CA GLY A 191 26.86 -9.21 35.03
C GLY A 191 28.23 -9.22 34.35
N ASP A 192 28.97 -10.31 34.52
CA ASP A 192 30.32 -10.49 33.96
C ASP A 192 30.33 -11.48 32.78
N ILE A 193 31.20 -11.22 31.81
CA ILE A 193 31.37 -12.07 30.63
C ILE A 193 32.48 -13.08 30.89
N THR A 194 32.08 -14.28 31.30
CA THR A 194 32.97 -15.44 31.45
C THR A 194 32.30 -16.66 30.83
N LEU A 195 33.07 -17.67 30.42
CA LEU A 195 32.49 -18.89 29.86
C LEU A 195 31.47 -19.53 30.82
N ARG A 196 31.75 -19.50 32.13
CA ARG A 196 30.82 -19.96 33.17
C ARG A 196 29.53 -19.16 33.21
N ALA A 197 29.60 -17.83 33.13
CA ALA A 197 28.42 -16.98 33.10
C ALA A 197 27.58 -17.21 31.83
N LEU A 198 28.24 -17.36 30.67
CA LEU A 198 27.58 -17.71 29.41
C LEU A 198 26.83 -19.04 29.54
N LYS A 199 27.50 -20.10 30.02
CA LYS A 199 26.85 -21.41 30.25
C LYS A 199 25.65 -21.31 31.18
N ALA A 200 25.78 -20.60 32.31
CA ALA A 200 24.70 -20.44 33.27
C ALA A 200 23.49 -19.67 32.68
N ALA A 201 23.73 -18.64 31.88
CA ALA A 201 22.66 -17.89 31.22
C ALA A 201 22.00 -18.68 30.09
N LEU A 202 22.78 -19.40 29.29
CA LEU A 202 22.29 -20.21 28.20
C LEU A 202 21.56 -21.48 28.67
N HIS A 203 21.65 -21.83 29.95
CA HIS A 203 20.83 -22.88 30.57
C HIS A 203 19.43 -22.36 30.98
N ASP A 204 19.24 -21.04 31.05
CA ASP A 204 17.99 -20.39 31.45
C ASP A 204 17.44 -19.53 30.31
N LYS A 205 16.39 -20.01 29.64
CA LYS A 205 15.73 -19.28 28.55
C LYS A 205 15.27 -17.87 28.92
N HIS A 206 15.03 -17.58 30.21
CA HIS A 206 14.61 -16.26 30.66
C HIS A 206 15.75 -15.24 30.66
N LYS A 207 16.98 -15.71 30.57
CA LYS A 207 18.19 -14.88 30.48
C LYS A 207 18.64 -14.63 29.05
N VAL A 208 17.90 -15.10 28.06
CA VAL A 208 18.27 -14.99 26.64
C VAL A 208 17.22 -14.19 25.89
N SER A 209 17.60 -13.19 25.10
CA SER A 209 16.66 -12.40 24.29
C SER A 209 17.25 -11.96 22.95
N LEU A 210 16.40 -11.45 22.06
CA LEU A 210 16.79 -10.84 20.79
C LEU A 210 16.96 -9.31 20.89
N THR A 211 16.61 -8.73 22.04
CA THR A 211 16.60 -7.29 22.31
C THR A 211 17.20 -6.96 23.67
N GLU A 212 17.77 -5.77 23.80
CA GLU A 212 18.39 -5.28 25.04
C GLU A 212 17.40 -5.07 26.19
N GLU A 213 16.15 -4.67 25.90
CA GLU A 213 15.09 -4.47 26.90
C GLU A 213 14.57 -5.79 27.50
N GLY A 214 15.05 -6.92 26.99
CA GLY A 214 14.54 -8.25 27.32
C GLY A 214 13.24 -8.58 26.57
N GLY A 215 12.77 -9.81 26.76
CA GLY A 215 11.56 -10.32 26.13
C GLY A 215 11.73 -10.84 24.69
N HIS A 216 10.59 -11.20 24.10
CA HIS A 216 10.51 -11.94 22.82
C HIS A 216 9.49 -11.35 21.84
N ASP A 217 8.93 -10.18 22.15
CA ASP A 217 7.87 -9.57 21.34
C ASP A 217 8.42 -8.61 20.27
N LEU A 218 9.70 -8.23 20.40
CA LEU A 218 10.38 -7.27 19.54
C LEU A 218 11.67 -7.87 18.97
N ILE A 219 12.06 -7.41 17.78
CA ILE A 219 13.31 -7.73 17.09
C ILE A 219 13.90 -6.41 16.58
N SER A 220 15.21 -6.27 16.71
CA SER A 220 15.95 -5.13 16.17
C SER A 220 16.38 -5.36 14.72
N ILE A 221 16.20 -4.37 13.86
CA ILE A 221 16.62 -4.35 12.45
C ILE A 221 17.42 -3.08 12.14
N ASN A 222 18.12 -3.04 11.00
CA ASN A 222 18.97 -1.92 10.59
C ASN A 222 19.97 -1.50 11.67
N ASN A 223 20.83 -2.44 12.09
CA ASN A 223 21.85 -2.22 13.13
C ASN A 223 21.30 -1.76 14.49
N GLY A 224 20.01 -2.01 14.79
CA GLY A 224 19.41 -1.65 16.08
C GLY A 224 18.59 -0.36 16.06
N GLU A 225 18.58 0.38 14.94
CA GLU A 225 17.84 1.64 14.84
C GLU A 225 16.32 1.46 14.86
N VAL A 226 15.83 0.36 14.29
CA VAL A 226 14.39 0.10 14.15
C VAL A 226 14.04 -1.17 14.91
N LYS A 227 13.03 -1.07 15.78
CA LYS A 227 12.44 -2.23 16.46
C LYS A 227 11.14 -2.60 15.75
N ILE A 228 10.98 -3.88 15.44
CA ILE A 228 9.77 -4.44 14.86
C ILE A 228 9.20 -5.51 15.79
N SER A 229 7.88 -5.68 15.79
CA SER A 229 7.24 -6.77 16.53
C SER A 229 7.54 -8.12 15.91
N THR A 230 7.53 -9.20 16.70
CA THR A 230 7.52 -10.58 16.19
C THR A 230 6.19 -10.98 15.54
N GLY A 231 5.14 -10.16 15.70
CA GLY A 231 3.84 -10.33 15.07
C GLY A 231 3.70 -9.56 13.75
N LEU A 232 2.53 -8.95 13.54
CA LEU A 232 2.23 -8.16 12.36
C LEU A 232 2.84 -6.76 12.48
N ASN A 233 3.60 -6.35 11.46
CA ASN A 233 4.16 -5.01 11.37
C ASN A 233 3.60 -4.28 10.15
N VAL A 234 3.24 -3.00 10.33
CA VAL A 234 2.77 -2.13 9.25
C VAL A 234 3.74 -0.97 9.08
N ILE A 235 4.41 -0.90 7.93
CA ILE A 235 5.37 0.18 7.62
C ILE A 235 4.64 1.28 6.84
N LEU A 236 4.46 2.44 7.47
CA LEU A 236 3.80 3.61 6.89
C LEU A 236 4.82 4.66 6.43
N GLY A 237 4.56 5.35 5.33
CA GLY A 237 5.40 6.47 4.89
C GLY A 237 5.01 7.04 3.52
N LYS A 238 5.40 8.28 3.24
CA LYS A 238 5.17 8.98 1.95
C LYS A 238 5.89 8.30 0.77
N ARG A 239 5.61 8.71 -0.47
CA ARG A 239 6.34 8.19 -1.64
C ARG A 239 7.85 8.45 -1.47
N SER A 240 8.67 7.47 -1.83
CA SER A 240 10.15 7.50 -1.71
C SER A 240 10.70 7.59 -0.28
N SER A 241 9.92 7.21 0.75
CA SER A 241 10.36 7.22 2.15
C SER A 241 11.19 6.01 2.61
N GLY A 242 11.79 5.23 1.69
CA GLY A 242 12.64 4.09 2.05
C GLY A 242 11.94 2.76 2.37
N LYS A 243 10.60 2.65 2.28
CA LYS A 243 9.87 1.39 2.61
C LYS A 243 10.41 0.15 1.88
N THR A 244 10.55 0.25 0.55
CA THR A 244 11.07 -0.86 -0.28
C THR A 244 12.52 -1.19 0.07
N TYR A 245 13.32 -0.17 0.42
CA TYR A 245 14.70 -0.35 0.85
C TYR A 245 14.77 -1.17 2.15
N THR A 246 13.95 -0.85 3.16
CA THR A 246 13.86 -1.61 4.40
C THR A 246 13.47 -3.07 4.16
N LEU A 247 12.50 -3.34 3.28
CA LEU A 247 12.08 -4.71 2.96
C LEU A 247 13.19 -5.50 2.23
N ASN A 248 13.90 -4.86 1.30
CA ASN A 248 15.03 -5.49 0.61
C ASN A 248 16.21 -5.77 1.57
N LEU A 249 16.45 -4.89 2.54
CA LEU A 249 17.47 -5.09 3.57
C LEU A 249 17.14 -6.32 4.44
N LEU A 250 15.87 -6.52 4.79
CA LEU A 250 15.46 -7.73 5.52
C LEU A 250 15.67 -8.99 4.69
N GLU A 251 15.34 -8.97 3.41
CA GLU A 251 15.61 -10.07 2.48
C GLU A 251 17.12 -10.38 2.42
N SER A 252 17.99 -9.37 2.38
CA SER A 252 19.44 -9.59 2.31
C SER A 252 20.05 -10.13 3.60
N ILE A 253 19.54 -9.72 4.78
CA ILE A 253 20.06 -10.17 6.09
C ILE A 253 19.66 -11.63 6.40
N TYR A 254 18.40 -11.99 6.14
CA TYR A 254 17.86 -13.29 6.56
C TYR A 254 17.80 -14.34 5.44
N GLY A 255 17.97 -13.91 4.19
CA GLY A 255 18.00 -14.80 3.03
C GLY A 255 16.62 -15.29 2.58
N LYS A 256 16.59 -15.88 1.37
CA LYS A 256 15.35 -16.35 0.72
C LYS A 256 14.74 -17.57 1.38
N ASP A 257 15.54 -18.40 2.03
CA ASP A 257 15.05 -19.65 2.64
C ASP A 257 14.23 -19.39 3.91
N ASN A 258 14.48 -18.26 4.59
CA ASN A 258 13.78 -17.89 5.82
C ASN A 258 12.66 -16.85 5.59
N ILE A 259 12.65 -16.14 4.46
CA ILE A 259 11.71 -15.04 4.18
C ILE A 259 10.97 -15.26 2.87
N THR A 260 9.63 -15.22 2.94
CA THR A 260 8.78 -15.06 1.76
C THR A 260 8.54 -13.58 1.51
N TYR A 261 9.22 -13.01 0.51
CA TYR A 261 9.05 -11.61 0.12
C TYR A 261 8.19 -11.50 -1.13
N ILE A 262 6.98 -10.97 -0.97
CA ILE A 262 6.07 -10.64 -2.08
C ILE A 262 6.24 -9.15 -2.39
N LYS A 263 6.90 -8.86 -3.51
CA LYS A 263 7.05 -7.50 -4.00
C LYS A 263 5.73 -6.97 -4.51
N GLN A 264 5.61 -5.64 -4.52
CA GLN A 264 4.42 -4.97 -5.05
C GLN A 264 4.16 -5.47 -6.48
N PHE A 265 2.94 -5.96 -6.73
CA PHE A 265 2.50 -6.50 -8.03
C PHE A 265 3.22 -7.76 -8.54
N GLN A 266 4.03 -8.43 -7.72
CA GLN A 266 4.69 -9.70 -8.10
C GLN A 266 3.69 -10.80 -8.50
N LEU A 267 2.46 -10.75 -7.99
CA LEU A 267 1.39 -11.68 -8.35
C LEU A 267 0.77 -11.42 -9.73
N LEU A 268 1.07 -10.27 -10.35
CA LEU A 268 0.66 -9.94 -11.71
C LEU A 268 1.83 -10.31 -12.64
N ASN A 269 1.66 -11.35 -13.46
CA ASN A 269 2.66 -11.88 -14.41
C ASN A 269 3.02 -10.90 -15.55
N LEU A 270 3.43 -9.67 -15.25
CA LEU A 270 3.80 -8.63 -16.20
C LEU A 270 5.25 -8.18 -15.95
N LYS A 271 5.89 -7.50 -16.90
CA LYS A 271 7.25 -6.96 -16.73
C LYS A 271 7.23 -5.68 -15.86
N GLU A 272 8.21 -5.47 -14.98
CA GLU A 272 8.25 -4.34 -14.01
C GLU A 272 7.92 -2.95 -14.60
N ASN A 273 8.39 -2.67 -15.83
CA ASN A 273 8.15 -1.38 -16.49
C ASN A 273 6.69 -1.18 -16.92
N GLU A 274 6.02 -2.23 -17.39
CA GLU A 274 4.61 -2.19 -17.77
C GLU A 274 3.72 -2.07 -16.54
N GLN A 275 4.12 -2.70 -15.42
CA GLN A 275 3.41 -2.63 -14.14
C GLN A 275 3.35 -1.20 -13.58
N LYS A 276 4.49 -0.50 -13.60
CA LYS A 276 4.56 0.88 -13.07
C LYS A 276 3.65 1.82 -13.87
N ARG A 277 3.59 1.64 -15.20
CA ARG A 277 2.72 2.41 -16.08
C ARG A 277 1.25 2.19 -15.77
N LEU A 278 0.82 0.92 -15.66
CA LEU A 278 -0.56 0.55 -15.35
C LEU A 278 -1.03 1.10 -14.00
N PHE A 279 -0.16 1.10 -12.99
CA PHE A 279 -0.49 1.67 -11.68
C PHE A 279 -0.66 3.19 -11.72
N ASP A 280 0.28 3.91 -12.36
CA ASP A 280 0.18 5.36 -12.51
C ASP A 280 -1.07 5.74 -13.34
N GLU A 281 -1.45 4.94 -14.35
CA GLU A 281 -2.70 5.06 -15.11
C GLU A 281 -3.94 4.86 -14.23
N MET A 282 -4.02 3.78 -13.43
CA MET A 282 -5.15 3.54 -12.52
C MET A 282 -5.31 4.63 -11.46
N MET A 283 -4.22 5.10 -10.87
CA MET A 283 -4.25 6.19 -9.89
C MET A 283 -4.70 7.51 -10.51
N THR A 284 -4.33 7.76 -11.76
CA THR A 284 -4.77 8.94 -12.51
C THR A 284 -6.26 8.85 -12.80
N PHE A 285 -6.74 7.68 -13.22
CA PHE A 285 -8.15 7.42 -13.50
C PHE A 285 -9.05 7.61 -12.26
N GLN A 286 -8.66 7.07 -11.10
CA GLN A 286 -9.42 7.25 -9.86
C GLN A 286 -9.49 8.72 -9.44
N LYS A 287 -8.38 9.45 -9.55
CA LYS A 287 -8.34 10.89 -9.26
C LYS A 287 -9.22 11.70 -10.20
N SER A 288 -9.23 11.37 -11.50
CA SER A 288 -10.10 12.05 -12.47
C SER A 288 -11.57 11.73 -12.22
N SER A 289 -11.91 10.50 -11.84
CA SER A 289 -13.29 10.11 -11.54
C SER A 289 -13.85 10.89 -10.35
N LEU A 290 -13.09 10.97 -9.25
CA LEU A 290 -13.48 11.73 -8.06
C LEU A 290 -13.63 13.23 -8.36
N PHE A 291 -12.76 13.78 -9.20
CA PHE A 291 -12.82 15.18 -9.61
C PHE A 291 -14.02 15.47 -10.53
N GLU A 292 -14.31 14.58 -11.47
CA GLU A 292 -15.47 14.70 -12.36
C GLU A 292 -16.79 14.60 -11.59
N GLU A 293 -16.89 13.68 -10.64
CA GLU A 293 -18.06 13.55 -9.77
C GLU A 293 -18.27 14.84 -8.94
N TYR A 294 -17.22 15.35 -8.31
CA TYR A 294 -17.26 16.59 -7.52
C TYR A 294 -17.65 17.83 -8.34
N ILE A 295 -17.26 17.90 -9.61
CA ILE A 295 -17.52 19.06 -10.47
C ILE A 295 -18.80 18.93 -11.31
N SER A 296 -19.39 17.74 -11.41
CA SER A 296 -20.57 17.47 -12.23
C SER A 296 -21.75 18.41 -11.93
N GLU A 297 -22.04 18.64 -10.65
CA GLU A 297 -23.09 19.56 -10.20
C GLU A 297 -22.82 21.00 -10.67
N PHE A 298 -21.56 21.47 -10.53
CA PHE A 298 -21.16 22.80 -10.97
C PHE A 298 -21.19 22.94 -12.51
N LYS A 299 -20.72 21.93 -13.25
CA LYS A 299 -20.77 21.91 -14.73
C LYS A 299 -22.20 22.04 -15.24
N SER A 300 -23.15 21.34 -14.64
CA SER A 300 -24.56 21.39 -15.06
C SER A 300 -25.15 22.81 -14.97
N VAL A 301 -24.80 23.55 -13.90
CA VAL A 301 -25.21 24.94 -13.70
C VAL A 301 -24.51 25.87 -14.69
N LEU A 302 -23.20 25.67 -14.90
CA LEU A 302 -22.43 26.46 -15.87
C LEU A 302 -22.98 26.32 -17.29
N ASP A 303 -23.33 25.10 -17.70
CA ASP A 303 -23.92 24.82 -19.01
C ASP A 303 -25.29 25.49 -19.19
N ASP A 304 -26.13 25.51 -18.15
CA ASP A 304 -27.43 26.21 -18.19
C ASP A 304 -27.26 27.73 -18.26
N ILE A 305 -26.25 28.30 -17.58
CA ILE A 305 -25.92 29.72 -17.67
C ILE A 305 -25.40 30.09 -19.06
N LEU A 306 -24.50 29.27 -19.63
CA LEU A 306 -23.93 29.50 -20.97
C LEU A 306 -24.99 29.40 -22.08
N LYS A 307 -26.01 28.55 -21.91
CA LYS A 307 -27.12 28.39 -22.86
C LYS A 307 -28.22 29.46 -22.71
N ASN A 308 -28.18 30.30 -21.68
CA ASN A 308 -29.19 31.32 -21.44
C ASN A 308 -29.10 32.46 -22.48
N SER A 309 -30.24 33.00 -22.91
CA SER A 309 -30.26 34.09 -23.89
C SER A 309 -29.61 35.37 -23.34
N THR A 310 -28.95 36.11 -24.23
CA THR A 310 -28.38 37.42 -23.88
C THR A 310 -29.46 38.50 -23.83
N ILE A 311 -29.16 39.61 -23.16
CA ILE A 311 -30.06 40.78 -23.10
C ILE A 311 -30.40 41.27 -24.52
N ARG A 312 -29.39 41.32 -25.40
CA ARG A 312 -29.55 41.80 -26.78
C ARG A 312 -30.45 40.91 -27.62
N GLU A 313 -30.37 39.59 -27.44
CA GLU A 313 -31.24 38.64 -28.15
C GLU A 313 -32.70 38.79 -27.71
N ASP A 314 -32.95 38.92 -26.40
CA ASP A 314 -34.30 39.14 -25.88
C ASP A 314 -34.88 40.49 -26.34
N GLU A 315 -34.06 41.57 -26.34
CA GLU A 315 -34.45 42.90 -26.83
C GLU A 315 -34.80 42.87 -28.33
N THR A 316 -33.98 42.19 -29.14
CA THR A 316 -34.23 42.04 -30.59
C THR A 316 -35.54 41.29 -30.84
N LEU A 317 -35.84 40.25 -30.05
CA LEU A 317 -37.11 39.51 -30.17
C LEU A 317 -38.32 40.40 -29.80
N LEU A 318 -38.20 41.20 -28.74
CA LEU A 318 -39.23 42.18 -28.33
C LEU A 318 -39.44 43.28 -29.38
N GLU A 319 -38.37 43.82 -29.94
CA GLU A 319 -38.42 44.83 -31.00
C GLU A 319 -39.06 44.28 -32.28
N ASN A 320 -38.73 43.04 -32.68
CA ASN A 320 -39.37 42.36 -33.81
C ASN A 320 -40.86 42.14 -33.57
N TYR A 321 -41.26 41.80 -32.35
CA TYR A 321 -42.66 41.68 -31.97
C TYR A 321 -43.39 43.01 -32.06
N ILE A 322 -42.88 44.06 -31.42
CA ILE A 322 -43.51 45.39 -31.38
C ILE A 322 -43.59 45.98 -32.79
N SER A 323 -42.52 45.87 -33.59
CA SER A 323 -42.52 46.35 -34.98
C SER A 323 -43.53 45.58 -35.85
N SER A 324 -43.66 44.26 -35.68
CA SER A 324 -44.67 43.47 -36.38
C SER A 324 -46.11 43.84 -35.97
N LEU A 325 -46.32 44.17 -34.68
CA LEU A 325 -47.61 44.60 -34.15
C LEU A 325 -48.00 46.00 -34.66
N LEU A 326 -47.05 46.95 -34.64
CA LEU A 326 -47.25 48.30 -35.16
C LEU A 326 -47.50 48.29 -36.66
N LYS A 327 -46.75 47.47 -37.41
CA LYS A 327 -46.95 47.29 -38.85
C LYS A 327 -48.33 46.70 -39.15
N TYR A 328 -48.75 45.68 -38.40
CA TYR A 328 -50.09 45.11 -38.53
C TYR A 328 -51.20 46.14 -38.26
N ALA A 329 -51.01 47.03 -37.28
CA ALA A 329 -51.95 48.10 -36.98
C ALA A 329 -51.97 49.21 -38.05
N GLN A 330 -50.82 49.54 -38.65
CA GLN A 330 -50.73 50.52 -39.73
C GLN A 330 -51.33 50.01 -41.05
N GLU A 331 -51.30 48.70 -41.29
CA GLU A 331 -51.86 48.04 -42.47
C GLU A 331 -53.36 47.71 -42.32
N GLU A 332 -54.06 48.37 -41.39
CA GLU A 332 -55.49 48.16 -41.14
C GLU A 332 -56.37 48.44 -42.38
N ASP A 333 -56.01 49.46 -43.17
CA ASP A 333 -56.69 49.81 -44.42
C ASP A 333 -56.45 48.80 -45.56
N LEU A 334 -55.48 47.88 -45.40
CA LEU A 334 -55.10 46.84 -46.38
C LEU A 334 -55.65 45.46 -46.02
N LYS A 335 -56.50 45.35 -44.98
CA LYS A 335 -57.10 44.09 -44.54
C LYS A 335 -58.06 43.54 -45.59
N ASP A 336 -57.68 42.42 -46.20
CA ASP A 336 -58.47 41.62 -47.12
C ASP A 336 -59.24 40.48 -46.40
N VAL A 337 -60.06 39.74 -47.15
CA VAL A 337 -60.85 38.60 -46.61
C VAL A 337 -59.96 37.54 -45.96
N TYR A 338 -58.69 37.42 -46.37
CA TYR A 338 -57.74 36.43 -45.88
C TYR A 338 -57.10 36.84 -44.55
N SER A 339 -56.76 38.12 -44.36
CA SER A 339 -56.21 38.68 -43.10
C SER A 339 -57.25 38.89 -42.00
N ASN A 340 -58.54 38.92 -42.35
CA ASN A 340 -59.66 38.91 -41.40
C ASN A 340 -60.02 37.49 -40.88
N CYS A 341 -59.37 36.44 -41.39
CA CYS A 341 -59.60 35.09 -40.89
C CYS A 341 -59.12 34.96 -39.44
N ALA A 342 -59.97 34.45 -38.54
CA ALA A 342 -59.65 34.32 -37.12
C ALA A 342 -58.34 33.56 -36.84
N LEU A 343 -58.02 32.55 -37.68
CA LEU A 343 -56.80 31.74 -37.54
C LEU A 343 -55.53 32.46 -38.02
N TYR A 344 -55.63 33.58 -38.75
CA TYR A 344 -54.49 34.28 -39.34
C TYR A 344 -53.52 34.83 -38.28
N ASN A 345 -54.07 35.35 -37.18
CA ASN A 345 -53.30 35.92 -36.07
C ASN A 345 -53.39 35.09 -34.78
N GLU A 346 -53.92 33.87 -34.86
CA GLU A 346 -54.08 33.03 -33.67
C GLU A 346 -52.72 32.59 -33.11
N SER A 347 -52.66 32.54 -31.78
CA SER A 347 -51.48 32.11 -31.03
C SER A 347 -51.35 30.58 -31.04
N LEU A 348 -50.11 30.09 -31.06
CA LEU A 348 -49.85 28.65 -30.98
C LEU A 348 -49.98 28.17 -29.54
N TYR A 349 -50.50 26.95 -29.34
CA TYR A 349 -50.57 26.34 -28.02
C TYR A 349 -49.18 26.09 -27.44
N SER A 350 -49.00 26.39 -26.14
CA SER A 350 -47.81 26.01 -25.39
C SER A 350 -47.80 24.50 -25.10
N ILE A 351 -46.68 23.85 -25.44
CA ILE A 351 -46.40 22.46 -25.13
C ILE A 351 -45.70 22.44 -23.77
N VAL A 352 -46.29 21.73 -22.80
CA VAL A 352 -45.73 21.62 -21.44
C VAL A 352 -44.75 20.47 -21.40
N ASP A 353 -43.56 20.70 -20.84
CA ASP A 353 -42.55 19.68 -20.61
C ASP A 353 -42.83 18.91 -19.30
N ASN A 354 -42.98 17.59 -19.38
CA ASN A 354 -43.37 16.72 -18.25
C ASN A 354 -42.18 16.01 -17.59
N ASN A 355 -40.97 16.57 -17.68
CA ASN A 355 -39.76 15.94 -17.12
C ASN A 355 -39.88 15.58 -15.63
N GLU A 356 -40.61 16.38 -14.84
CA GLU A 356 -40.85 16.08 -13.43
C GLU A 356 -41.68 14.80 -13.22
N LEU A 357 -42.75 14.63 -14.00
CA LEU A 357 -43.59 13.43 -13.95
C LEU A 357 -42.82 12.18 -14.39
N ARG A 358 -41.95 12.31 -15.39
CA ARG A 358 -41.08 11.21 -15.84
C ARG A 358 -40.09 10.77 -14.76
N ARG A 359 -39.43 11.72 -14.10
CA ARG A 359 -38.55 11.44 -12.95
C ARG A 359 -39.31 10.77 -11.81
N LEU A 360 -40.54 11.20 -11.55
CA LEU A 360 -41.37 10.60 -10.52
C LEU A 360 -41.74 9.14 -10.84
N ILE A 361 -42.09 8.83 -12.10
CA ILE A 361 -42.36 7.45 -12.55
C ILE A 361 -41.10 6.60 -12.39
N GLU A 362 -39.94 7.09 -12.80
CA GLU A 362 -38.66 6.39 -12.70
C GLU A 362 -38.29 6.10 -11.24
N ASN A 363 -38.44 7.08 -10.34
CA ASN A 363 -38.21 6.90 -8.92
C ASN A 363 -39.14 5.84 -8.30
N VAL A 364 -40.43 5.82 -8.67
CA VAL A 364 -41.37 4.80 -8.20
C VAL A 364 -41.02 3.42 -8.77
N SER A 365 -40.54 3.34 -10.02
CA SER A 365 -40.01 2.09 -10.61
C SER A 365 -38.82 1.56 -9.81
N ASN A 366 -37.86 2.44 -9.51
CA ASN A 366 -36.66 2.10 -8.75
C ASN A 366 -36.98 1.55 -7.35
N ILE A 367 -38.02 2.08 -6.70
CA ILE A 367 -38.49 1.58 -5.40
C ILE A 367 -39.16 0.20 -5.56
N LEU A 368 -39.92 -0.03 -6.63
CA LEU A 368 -40.58 -1.32 -6.90
C LEU A 368 -39.60 -2.44 -7.28
N GLU A 369 -38.50 -2.10 -7.95
CA GLU A 369 -37.47 -3.02 -8.46
C GLU A 369 -36.35 -3.29 -7.45
N ASN A 370 -36.34 -2.61 -6.30
CA ASN A 370 -35.30 -2.77 -5.29
C ASN A 370 -35.42 -4.11 -4.54
N GLU A 371 -34.48 -5.04 -4.80
CA GLU A 371 -34.41 -6.32 -4.09
C GLU A 371 -33.61 -6.24 -2.78
N THR A 372 -32.64 -5.33 -2.67
CA THR A 372 -31.73 -5.22 -1.51
C THR A 372 -32.43 -4.76 -0.22
N PHE A 373 -33.35 -3.80 -0.32
CA PHE A 373 -34.04 -3.18 0.82
C PHE A 373 -35.54 -3.47 0.83
N LYS A 374 -35.95 -4.50 0.10
CA LYS A 374 -37.35 -4.89 -0.10
C LYS A 374 -38.12 -5.07 1.21
N ASP A 375 -37.51 -5.71 2.20
CA ASP A 375 -38.15 -5.98 3.48
C ASP A 375 -38.42 -4.70 4.27
N ILE A 376 -37.51 -3.73 4.21
CA ILE A 376 -37.66 -2.40 4.87
C ILE A 376 -38.74 -1.58 4.16
N ILE A 377 -38.74 -1.59 2.82
CA ILE A 377 -39.72 -0.85 2.03
C ILE A 377 -41.13 -1.39 2.28
N ASN A 378 -41.30 -2.71 2.28
CA ASN A 378 -42.60 -3.36 2.52
C ASN A 378 -43.11 -3.16 3.95
N LEU A 379 -42.23 -2.88 4.92
CA LEU A 379 -42.61 -2.57 6.30
C LEU A 379 -43.39 -1.25 6.40
N HIS A 380 -43.05 -0.27 5.56
CA HIS A 380 -43.60 1.09 5.62
C HIS A 380 -44.53 1.43 4.45
N ILE A 381 -44.39 0.77 3.31
CA ILE A 381 -45.12 1.08 2.08
C ILE A 381 -45.73 -0.21 1.53
N SER A 382 -47.05 -0.24 1.41
CA SER A 382 -47.73 -1.38 0.81
C SER A 382 -47.35 -1.53 -0.67
N ARG A 383 -46.95 -2.73 -1.06
CA ARG A 383 -46.57 -3.02 -2.46
C ARG A 383 -47.73 -2.81 -3.43
N GLU A 384 -48.96 -3.09 -3.01
CA GLU A 384 -50.17 -2.84 -3.81
C GLU A 384 -50.43 -1.34 -4.00
N GLY A 385 -50.26 -0.53 -2.94
CA GLY A 385 -50.37 0.92 -3.03
C GLY A 385 -49.32 1.53 -3.96
N LEU A 386 -48.08 1.02 -3.93
CA LEU A 386 -47.02 1.50 -4.81
C LEU A 386 -47.26 1.14 -6.28
N LYS A 387 -47.79 -0.07 -6.56
CA LYS A 387 -48.23 -0.46 -7.92
C LYS A 387 -49.39 0.40 -8.42
N ALA A 388 -50.38 0.66 -7.56
CA ALA A 388 -51.52 1.52 -7.91
C ALA A 388 -51.06 2.96 -8.23
N LEU A 389 -50.12 3.50 -7.45
CA LEU A 389 -49.51 4.80 -7.71
C LEU A 389 -48.78 4.81 -9.06
N TYR A 390 -47.93 3.82 -9.33
CA TYR A 390 -47.18 3.71 -10.57
C TYR A 390 -48.11 3.68 -11.80
N ILE A 391 -49.16 2.85 -11.76
CA ILE A 391 -50.16 2.77 -12.83
C ILE A 391 -50.86 4.13 -13.04
N LYS A 392 -51.24 4.81 -11.95
CA LYS A 392 -51.92 6.11 -12.04
C LYS A 392 -51.02 7.19 -12.64
N LEU A 393 -49.73 7.21 -12.30
CA LEU A 393 -48.75 8.12 -12.87
C LEU A 393 -48.53 7.87 -14.37
N ILE A 394 -48.49 6.60 -14.79
CA ILE A 394 -48.40 6.23 -16.21
C ILE A 394 -49.63 6.72 -16.99
N HIS A 395 -50.83 6.50 -16.48
CA HIS A 395 -52.05 7.00 -17.13
C HIS A 395 -52.04 8.52 -17.28
N LEU A 396 -51.56 9.24 -16.26
CA LEU A 396 -51.42 10.69 -16.32
C LEU A 396 -50.42 11.14 -17.40
N GLU A 397 -49.28 10.45 -17.53
CA GLU A 397 -48.29 10.76 -18.58
C GLU A 397 -48.85 10.46 -19.98
N ILE A 398 -49.57 9.36 -20.16
CA ILE A 398 -50.24 9.03 -21.44
C ILE A 398 -51.25 10.13 -21.83
N ASP A 399 -52.04 10.60 -20.86
CA ASP A 399 -53.01 11.68 -21.09
C ASP A 399 -52.31 12.98 -21.46
N ASN A 400 -51.21 13.32 -20.78
CA ASN A 400 -50.44 14.52 -21.09
C ASN A 400 -49.74 14.44 -22.44
N ILE A 401 -49.15 13.29 -22.79
CA ILE A 401 -48.59 13.04 -24.13
C ILE A 401 -49.68 13.21 -25.19
N SER A 402 -50.86 12.65 -24.97
CA SER A 402 -51.99 12.77 -25.90
C SER A 402 -52.46 14.21 -26.06
N LYS A 403 -52.56 14.98 -24.96
CA LYS A 403 -52.87 16.42 -25.00
C LYS A 403 -51.80 17.21 -25.75
N ASN A 404 -50.53 16.97 -25.47
CA ASN A 404 -49.41 17.64 -26.13
C ASN A 404 -49.36 17.29 -27.62
N LYS A 405 -49.66 16.04 -28.01
CA LYS A 405 -49.73 15.62 -29.40
C LYS A 405 -50.89 16.30 -30.13
N ARG A 406 -52.08 16.39 -29.51
CA ARG A 406 -53.21 17.16 -30.06
C ARG A 406 -52.83 18.62 -30.27
N LYS A 407 -52.25 19.28 -29.26
CA LYS A 407 -51.74 20.66 -29.38
C LYS A 407 -50.71 20.82 -30.50
N SER A 408 -49.78 19.88 -30.62
CA SER A 408 -48.75 19.89 -31.67
C SER A 408 -49.37 19.78 -33.07
N ILE A 409 -50.31 18.86 -33.28
CA ILE A 409 -51.00 18.69 -34.55
C ILE A 409 -51.84 19.94 -34.86
N THR A 410 -52.55 20.49 -33.87
CA THR A 410 -53.30 21.74 -34.06
C THR A 410 -52.36 22.89 -34.41
N ASN A 411 -51.20 23.02 -33.75
CA ASN A 411 -50.21 24.03 -34.09
C ASN A 411 -49.65 23.85 -35.51
N GLU A 412 -49.41 22.62 -35.95
CA GLU A 412 -48.94 22.30 -37.30
C GLU A 412 -49.98 22.71 -38.35
N VAL A 413 -51.23 22.29 -38.17
CA VAL A 413 -52.35 22.66 -39.05
C VAL A 413 -52.56 24.17 -39.07
N THR A 414 -52.58 24.82 -37.90
CA THR A 414 -52.69 26.28 -37.78
C THR A 414 -51.53 26.97 -38.49
N SER A 415 -50.29 26.48 -38.35
CA SER A 415 -49.14 27.04 -39.06
C SER A 415 -49.24 26.88 -40.57
N ILE A 416 -49.75 25.74 -41.07
CA ILE A 416 -49.96 25.50 -42.50
C ILE A 416 -51.02 26.47 -43.04
N ILE A 417 -52.15 26.59 -42.36
CA ILE A 417 -53.24 27.52 -42.73
C ILE A 417 -52.74 28.96 -42.70
N GLN A 418 -52.03 29.37 -41.66
CA GLN A 418 -51.43 30.70 -41.53
C GLN A 418 -50.45 30.99 -42.68
N ASN A 419 -49.61 30.02 -43.06
CA ASN A 419 -48.68 30.18 -44.17
C ASN A 419 -49.40 30.29 -45.52
N GLN A 420 -50.45 29.50 -45.77
CA GLN A 420 -51.24 29.57 -47.00
C GLN A 420 -52.02 30.88 -47.12
N LEU A 421 -52.64 31.35 -46.03
CA LEU A 421 -53.31 32.64 -45.98
C LEU A 421 -52.33 33.80 -46.20
N ARG A 422 -51.09 33.68 -45.69
CA ARG A 422 -50.02 34.67 -45.89
C ARG A 422 -49.64 34.85 -47.37
N PHE A 423 -49.61 33.78 -48.16
CA PHE A 423 -49.30 33.89 -49.59
C PHE A 423 -50.34 34.69 -50.38
N ASN A 424 -51.58 34.72 -49.90
CA ASN A 424 -52.71 35.35 -50.57
C ASN A 424 -53.13 36.67 -49.93
N SER A 425 -52.47 37.10 -48.84
CA SER A 425 -52.82 38.32 -48.11
C SER A 425 -51.81 39.44 -48.32
N SER A 426 -52.33 40.66 -48.40
CA SER A 426 -51.53 41.88 -48.57
C SER A 426 -50.98 42.43 -47.25
N ALA A 427 -51.45 41.93 -46.10
CA ALA A 427 -51.12 42.42 -44.77
C ALA A 427 -50.08 41.52 -44.05
N GLY A 428 -49.14 42.13 -43.34
CA GLY A 428 -48.13 41.46 -42.53
C GLY A 428 -48.70 40.70 -41.32
N ARG A 429 -47.95 39.73 -40.79
CA ARG A 429 -48.33 38.96 -39.59
C ARG A 429 -47.62 39.49 -38.34
N ILE A 430 -48.29 39.44 -37.20
CA ILE A 430 -47.66 39.61 -35.89
C ILE A 430 -46.74 38.41 -35.61
N SER A 431 -45.48 38.68 -35.30
CA SER A 431 -44.51 37.63 -34.94
C SER A 431 -44.90 36.97 -33.61
N ASN A 432 -44.58 35.69 -33.43
CA ASN A 432 -44.89 34.98 -32.19
C ASN A 432 -43.75 35.20 -31.17
N ILE A 433 -44.08 35.49 -29.91
CA ILE A 433 -43.12 35.72 -28.84
C ILE A 433 -43.52 34.97 -27.57
N ASP A 434 -42.54 34.33 -26.92
CA ASP A 434 -42.73 33.66 -25.63
C ASP A 434 -42.26 34.56 -24.49
N PHE A 435 -43.20 35.33 -23.93
CA PHE A 435 -42.93 36.24 -22.81
C PHE A 435 -42.47 35.51 -21.54
N TYR A 436 -42.89 34.26 -21.34
CA TYR A 436 -42.51 33.48 -20.16
C TYR A 436 -41.03 33.08 -20.24
N LYS A 437 -40.57 32.63 -21.41
CA LYS A 437 -39.16 32.33 -21.65
C LYS A 437 -38.27 33.55 -21.41
N ILE A 438 -38.68 34.73 -21.92
CA ILE A 438 -37.94 35.98 -21.72
C ILE A 438 -37.87 36.37 -20.24
N ALA A 439 -38.98 36.25 -19.50
CA ALA A 439 -39.02 36.54 -18.07
C ALA A 439 -38.10 35.60 -17.25
N ILE A 440 -38.09 34.31 -17.58
CA ILE A 440 -37.19 33.32 -16.96
C ILE A 440 -35.72 33.64 -17.27
N SER A 441 -35.39 33.93 -18.53
CA SER A 441 -34.02 34.31 -18.92
C SER A 441 -33.55 35.57 -18.17
N GLN A 442 -34.41 36.57 -18.02
CA GLN A 442 -34.13 37.79 -17.23
C GLN A 442 -33.89 37.48 -15.75
N MET A 443 -34.71 36.63 -15.13
CA MET A 443 -34.55 36.20 -13.75
C MET A 443 -33.24 35.42 -13.54
N LYS A 444 -32.93 34.47 -14.43
CA LYS A 444 -31.66 33.73 -14.43
C LYS A 444 -30.46 34.69 -14.52
N ARG A 445 -30.50 35.69 -15.42
CA ARG A 445 -29.42 36.69 -15.53
C ARG A 445 -29.27 37.52 -14.25
N LYS A 446 -30.36 37.96 -13.63
CA LYS A 446 -30.29 38.69 -12.35
C LYS A 446 -29.70 37.86 -11.22
N HIS A 447 -30.04 36.57 -11.16
CA HIS A 447 -29.61 35.68 -10.10
C HIS A 447 -28.14 35.23 -10.26
N TYR A 448 -27.73 34.87 -11.47
CA TYR A 448 -26.38 34.32 -11.75
C TYR A 448 -25.35 35.35 -12.23
N CYS A 449 -25.79 36.48 -12.77
CA CYS A 449 -24.96 37.63 -13.13
C CYS A 449 -25.39 38.89 -12.35
N PRO A 450 -25.26 38.91 -11.00
CA PRO A 450 -25.44 40.15 -10.26
C PRO A 450 -24.36 41.12 -10.73
N ARG A 451 -24.74 42.39 -10.97
CA ARG A 451 -23.89 43.49 -11.44
C ARG A 451 -22.56 43.60 -10.67
N LYS A 452 -21.56 42.81 -11.07
CA LYS A 452 -20.14 43.08 -10.90
C LYS A 452 -19.49 42.68 -12.22
N SER A 453 -18.97 43.69 -12.89
CA SER A 453 -18.19 43.62 -14.12
C SER A 453 -17.07 42.57 -14.00
N PHE A 454 -17.30 41.38 -14.54
CA PHE A 454 -16.21 40.46 -14.87
C PHE A 454 -15.54 40.98 -16.14
N ASN A 455 -14.49 41.77 -15.98
CA ASN A 455 -13.56 42.05 -17.07
C ASN A 455 -12.77 40.77 -17.35
N ILE A 456 -13.19 40.03 -18.37
CA ILE A 456 -12.42 38.92 -18.91
C ILE A 456 -11.26 39.52 -19.71
N SER A 457 -10.13 39.81 -19.05
CA SER A 457 -8.87 40.06 -19.76
C SER A 457 -8.35 38.73 -20.32
N LYS A 458 -7.82 38.76 -21.55
CA LYS A 458 -7.27 37.64 -22.35
C LYS A 458 -6.09 36.84 -21.73
N SER A 459 -5.97 36.76 -20.42
CA SER A 459 -4.99 35.93 -19.73
C SER A 459 -5.73 34.93 -18.84
N ASN A 460 -5.49 33.63 -19.08
CA ASN A 460 -6.03 32.50 -18.32
C ASN A 460 -5.59 32.49 -16.84
N LYS A 461 -6.04 33.46 -16.04
CA LYS A 461 -5.96 33.44 -14.58
C LYS A 461 -7.20 34.12 -13.98
N LEU A 462 -8.07 33.33 -13.36
CA LEU A 462 -9.10 33.81 -12.44
C LEU A 462 -8.42 34.40 -11.21
N ILE A 463 -8.38 35.74 -11.12
CA ILE A 463 -7.98 36.44 -9.90
C ILE A 463 -9.25 36.91 -9.21
N VAL A 464 -9.64 36.21 -8.14
CA VAL A 464 -10.69 36.67 -7.22
C VAL A 464 -10.07 37.72 -6.31
N THR A 465 -10.44 38.99 -6.47
CA THR A 465 -10.11 40.04 -5.50
C THR A 465 -11.32 40.28 -4.60
N HIS A 466 -11.16 39.95 -3.31
CA HIS A 466 -12.04 40.46 -2.27
C HIS A 466 -11.56 41.87 -1.92
N GLN A 467 -12.44 42.87 -2.07
CA GLN A 467 -12.31 44.13 -1.36
C GLN A 467 -13.35 44.14 -0.24
N ASN A 468 -12.86 44.51 0.96
CA ASN A 468 -13.61 44.63 2.21
C ASN A 468 -14.90 45.44 2.08
#